data_AF-A0A2E1DM52-F1
#
_entry.id   AF-A0A2E1DM52-F1
#
_cell.length_a   1.000
_cell.length_b   1.000
_cell.length_c   1.000
_cell.angle_alpha   90.00
_cell.angle_beta   90.00
_cell.angle_gamma   90.00
#
_symmetry.space_group_name_H-M   'P 1'
#
loop_
_entity.id
_entity.type
_entity.pdbx_description
1 polymer ?
#
loop_
_entity_poly.entity_id
_entity_poly.type
_entity_poly.pdbx_seq_one_letter_code
_entity_poly.pdbx_strand_id
1 'polypeptide(L)'
;MNTARIFLHIISICGWVGGQLLMVSLVPVLRKISPDAPRLAAERFGRFAWTFLLLALITGIWSIFEIELSNKDSAYQITLFIKLLLVAVSGASALIHSRTKSVPLRAATGALGLLTALGALLSGVLLVN
;
A
#
# COMPACT_ATOMS: atom_id res chain seq x y z
N MET A 1 -8.11 -5.90 21.86
CA MET A 1 -8.08 -5.07 20.63
C MET A 1 -7.78 -3.64 21.02
N ASN A 2 -6.67 -3.06 20.55
CA ASN A 2 -6.42 -1.63 20.73
C ASN A 2 -7.15 -0.82 19.62
N THR A 3 -8.22 -0.11 19.98
CA THR A 3 -9.03 0.70 19.06
C THR A 3 -8.20 1.74 18.31
N ALA A 4 -7.26 2.39 18.99
CA ALA A 4 -6.42 3.42 18.38
C ALA A 4 -5.51 2.83 17.30
N ARG A 5 -4.88 1.68 17.56
CA ARG A 5 -4.06 0.96 16.58
C ARG A 5 -4.86 0.61 15.33
N ILE A 6 -6.07 0.06 15.49
CA ILE A 6 -6.92 -0.33 14.35
C ILE A 6 -7.35 0.90 13.56
N PHE A 7 -7.80 1.97 14.22
CA PHE A 7 -8.15 3.24 13.57
C PHE A 7 -6.99 3.79 12.75
N LEU A 8 -5.78 3.85 13.33
CA LEU A 8 -4.56 4.30 12.65
C LEU A 8 -4.17 3.39 11.48
N HIS A 9 -4.35 2.08 11.62
CA HIS A 9 -4.09 1.15 10.52
C HIS A 9 -5.09 1.38 9.37
N ILE A 10 -6.38 1.51 9.65
CA ILE A 10 -7.40 1.73 8.62
C ILE A 10 -7.14 3.03 7.85
N ILE A 11 -6.90 4.16 8.55
CA ILE A 11 -6.60 5.43 7.87
C ILE A 11 -5.30 5.33 7.03
N SER A 12 -4.33 4.53 7.49
CA SER A 12 -3.11 4.25 6.71
C SER A 12 -3.36 3.49 5.42
N ILE A 13 -4.26 2.50 5.45
CA ILE A 13 -4.69 1.78 4.26
C ILE A 13 -5.46 2.70 3.30
N CYS A 14 -6.32 3.59 3.82
CA CYS A 14 -7.01 4.59 3.01
C CYS A 14 -6.02 5.51 2.28
N GLY A 15 -5.00 6.00 2.98
CA GLY A 15 -3.98 6.86 2.39
C GLY A 15 -3.08 6.14 1.38
N TRP A 16 -2.67 4.90 1.67
CA TRP A 16 -1.79 4.13 0.78
C TRP A 16 -2.53 3.51 -0.40
N VAL A 17 -3.53 2.66 -0.13
CA VAL A 17 -4.25 1.90 -1.17
C VAL A 17 -5.29 2.78 -1.86
N GLY A 18 -6.12 3.47 -1.09
CA GLY A 18 -7.14 4.38 -1.62
C GLY A 18 -6.53 5.54 -2.40
N GLY A 19 -5.42 6.09 -1.90
CA GLY A 19 -4.67 7.13 -2.60
C GLY A 19 -4.14 6.70 -3.98
N GLN A 20 -3.64 5.45 -4.11
CA GLN A 20 -3.20 4.92 -5.40
C GLN A 20 -4.35 4.79 -6.40
N LEU A 21 -5.49 4.25 -5.96
CA LEU A 21 -6.71 4.16 -6.79
C LEU A 21 -7.16 5.53 -7.28
N LEU A 22 -7.21 6.50 -6.36
CA LEU A 22 -7.55 7.88 -6.68
C LEU A 22 -6.58 8.46 -7.72
N MET A 23 -5.27 8.36 -7.49
CA MET A 23 -4.28 8.92 -8.42
C MET A 23 -4.35 8.29 -9.81
N VAL A 24 -4.48 6.96 -9.91
CA VAL A 24 -4.66 6.28 -11.20
C VAL A 24 -5.89 6.83 -11.94
N SER A 25 -7.00 7.04 -11.23
CA SER A 25 -8.22 7.59 -11.82
C SER A 25 -8.10 9.04 -12.29
N LEU A 26 -7.23 9.84 -11.64
CA LEU A 26 -7.04 11.25 -11.96
C LEU A 26 -6.12 11.50 -13.15
N VAL A 27 -5.23 10.56 -13.50
CA VAL A 27 -4.24 10.75 -14.58
C VAL A 27 -4.86 11.25 -15.90
N PRO A 28 -5.96 10.68 -16.42
CA PRO A 28 -6.57 11.15 -17.67
C PRO A 28 -7.08 12.59 -17.60
N VAL A 29 -7.60 13.02 -16.44
CA VAL A 29 -8.09 14.38 -16.21
C VAL A 29 -6.92 15.35 -16.11
N LEU A 30 -5.89 15.00 -15.34
CA LEU A 30 -4.70 15.83 -15.18
C LEU A 30 -4.00 16.11 -16.52
N ARG A 31 -3.95 15.12 -17.43
CA ARG A 31 -3.40 15.29 -18.79
C ARG A 31 -4.16 16.32 -19.63
N LYS A 32 -5.44 16.57 -19.36
CA LYS A 32 -6.24 17.60 -20.06
C LYS A 32 -5.94 19.01 -19.57
N ILE A 33 -5.41 19.16 -18.35
CA ILE A 33 -5.06 20.47 -17.76
C ILE A 33 -3.72 20.95 -18.34
N SER A 34 -2.68 20.12 -18.25
CA SER A 34 -1.38 20.39 -18.89
C SER A 34 -0.55 19.10 -19.00
N PRO A 35 0.46 19.06 -19.90
CA PRO A 35 1.39 17.93 -19.99
C PRO A 35 2.14 17.63 -18.68
N ASP A 36 2.40 18.67 -17.86
CA ASP A 36 3.14 18.56 -16.60
C ASP A 36 2.27 18.22 -15.38
N ALA A 37 0.96 18.45 -15.44
CA ALA A 37 0.06 18.30 -14.30
C ALA A 37 0.10 16.89 -13.65
N PRO A 38 0.13 15.76 -14.40
CA PRO A 38 0.28 14.44 -13.80
C PRO A 38 1.56 14.25 -12.99
N ARG A 39 2.68 14.81 -13.46
CA ARG A 39 3.98 14.72 -12.78
C ARG A 39 3.93 15.48 -11.45
N LEU A 40 3.47 16.72 -11.47
CA LEU A 40 3.36 17.57 -10.28
C LEU A 40 2.44 16.94 -9.23
N ALA A 41 1.30 16.39 -9.65
CA ALA A 41 0.38 15.69 -8.77
C ALA A 41 1.03 14.42 -8.18
N ALA A 42 1.72 13.61 -8.99
CA ALA A 42 2.42 12.41 -8.54
C ALA A 42 3.53 12.71 -7.52
N GLU A 43 4.28 13.80 -7.68
CA GLU A 43 5.32 14.21 -6.71
C GLU A 43 4.72 14.57 -5.34
N ARG A 44 3.57 15.26 -5.33
CA ARG A 44 2.85 15.58 -4.09
C ARG A 44 2.22 14.35 -3.46
N PHE A 45 1.57 13.53 -4.28
CA PHE A 45 1.00 12.27 -3.85
C PHE A 45 2.06 11.34 -3.26
N GLY A 46 3.27 11.28 -3.85
CA GLY A 46 4.35 10.45 -3.34
C GLY A 46 4.63 10.70 -1.87
N ARG A 47 4.75 11.97 -1.45
CA ARG A 47 4.96 12.31 -0.03
C ARG A 47 3.81 11.84 0.86
N PHE A 48 2.57 12.11 0.43
CA PHE A 48 1.36 11.65 1.13
C PHE A 48 1.34 10.12 1.28
N ALA A 49 1.54 9.39 0.18
CA ALA A 49 1.52 7.94 0.15
C ALA A 49 2.61 7.36 1.06
N TRP A 50 3.87 7.82 0.95
CA TRP A 50 4.96 7.32 1.79
C TRP A 50 4.72 7.53 3.29
N THR A 51 4.10 8.65 3.69
CA THR A 51 3.70 8.86 5.09
C THR A 51 2.70 7.79 5.55
N PHE A 52 1.71 7.47 4.74
CA PHE A 52 0.71 6.46 5.10
C PHE A 52 1.22 5.02 5.00
N LEU A 53 2.15 4.70 4.10
CA LEU A 53 2.83 3.41 4.15
C LEU A 53 3.62 3.25 5.44
N LEU A 54 4.37 4.28 5.86
CA LEU A 54 5.11 4.25 7.11
C LEU A 54 4.17 4.02 8.30
N LEU A 55 3.04 4.72 8.35
CA LEU A 55 2.02 4.50 9.39
C LEU A 55 1.45 3.07 9.35
N ALA A 56 1.21 2.52 8.15
CA ALA A 56 0.74 1.14 7.97
C ALA A 56 1.75 0.12 8.49
N LEU A 57 3.04 0.34 8.26
CA LEU A 57 4.12 -0.51 8.76
C LEU A 57 4.20 -0.46 10.29
N ILE A 58 4.18 0.74 10.88
CA ILE A 58 4.23 0.91 12.35
C ILE A 58 3.05 0.18 13.01
N THR A 59 1.84 0.42 12.51
CA THR A 59 0.62 -0.19 13.06
C THR A 59 0.49 -1.69 12.75
N GLY A 60 1.05 -2.14 11.62
CA GLY A 60 1.15 -3.56 11.25
C GLY A 60 2.12 -4.33 12.14
N ILE A 61 3.29 -3.77 12.41
CA ILE A 61 4.29 -4.32 13.35
C ILE A 61 3.70 -4.37 14.76
N TRP A 62 3.07 -3.29 15.23
CA TRP A 62 2.32 -3.29 16.48
C TRP A 62 1.28 -4.42 16.50
N SER A 63 0.62 -4.68 15.37
CA SER A 63 -0.36 -5.77 15.32
C SER A 63 0.22 -7.15 15.54
N ILE A 64 1.38 -7.43 14.97
CA ILE A 64 2.09 -8.71 15.15
C ILE A 64 2.45 -8.92 16.63
N PHE A 65 2.92 -7.88 17.33
CA PHE A 65 3.27 -7.98 18.75
C PHE A 65 2.07 -8.20 19.68
N GLU A 66 0.85 -7.87 19.26
CA GLU A 66 -0.37 -8.16 20.04
C GLU A 66 -0.93 -9.57 19.79
N ILE A 67 -0.41 -10.32 18.82
CA ILE A 67 -0.95 -11.65 18.45
C ILE A 67 -0.02 -12.75 18.97
N GLU A 68 -0.59 -13.69 19.73
CA GLU A 68 0.08 -14.95 20.08
C GLU A 68 0.11 -15.90 18.87
N LEU A 69 1.16 -15.81 18.05
CA LEU A 69 1.25 -16.53 16.79
C LEU A 69 1.32 -18.07 16.96
N SER A 70 1.80 -18.55 18.11
CA SER A 70 1.85 -19.98 18.46
C SER A 70 0.47 -20.61 18.59
N ASN A 71 -0.56 -19.81 18.89
CA ASN A 71 -1.94 -20.25 19.08
C ASN A 71 -2.77 -20.13 17.79
N LYS A 72 -2.13 -19.77 16.67
CA LYS A 72 -2.78 -19.64 15.35
C LYS A 72 -2.44 -20.84 14.47
N ASP A 73 -3.42 -21.26 13.68
CA ASP A 73 -3.27 -22.38 12.76
C ASP A 73 -2.33 -22.05 11.58
N SER A 74 -1.94 -23.08 10.84
CA SER A 74 -1.04 -22.91 9.70
C SER A 74 -1.64 -22.01 8.61
N ALA A 75 -2.97 -22.03 8.43
CA ALA A 75 -3.65 -21.19 7.43
C ALA A 75 -3.52 -19.70 7.76
N TYR A 76 -3.70 -19.31 9.03
CA TYR A 76 -3.50 -17.95 9.50
C TYR A 76 -2.04 -17.50 9.31
N GLN A 77 -1.08 -18.35 9.70
CA GLN A 77 0.35 -18.04 9.59
C GLN A 77 0.78 -17.84 8.12
N ILE A 78 0.31 -18.70 7.21
CA ILE A 78 0.57 -18.58 5.77
C ILE A 78 -0.05 -17.29 5.23
N THR A 79 -1.29 -16.98 5.63
CA THR A 79 -1.98 -15.75 5.18
C THR A 79 -1.27 -14.50 5.66
N LEU A 80 -0.77 -14.49 6.91
CA LEU A 80 0.04 -13.42 7.45
C LEU A 80 1.36 -13.27 6.68
N PHE A 81 2.04 -14.38 6.38
CA PHE A 81 3.27 -14.36 5.59
C PHE A 81 3.04 -13.78 4.18
N ILE A 82 1.99 -14.24 3.48
CA ILE A 82 1.60 -13.72 2.17
C ILE A 82 1.30 -12.22 2.26
N LYS A 83 0.55 -11.78 3.27
CA LYS A 83 0.26 -10.36 3.51
C LYS A 83 1.56 -9.54 3.61
N LEU A 84 2.52 -9.99 4.41
CA LEU A 84 3.79 -9.28 4.61
C LEU A 84 4.64 -9.22 3.33
N LEU A 85 4.69 -10.31 2.55
CA LEU A 85 5.34 -10.30 1.24
C LEU A 85 4.68 -9.30 0.28
N LEU A 86 3.34 -9.27 0.23
CA LEU A 86 2.60 -8.34 -0.61
C LEU A 86 2.84 -6.88 -0.22
N VAL A 87 2.90 -6.57 1.08
CA VAL A 87 3.27 -5.23 1.58
C VAL A 87 4.68 -4.86 1.13
N ALA A 88 5.65 -5.77 1.27
CA ALA A 88 7.03 -5.53 0.88
C ALA A 88 7.16 -5.29 -0.64
N VAL A 89 6.52 -6.11 -1.46
CA VAL A 89 6.53 -5.95 -2.93
C VAL A 89 5.82 -4.65 -3.34
N SER A 90 4.74 -4.27 -2.65
CA SER A 90 4.05 -3.01 -2.89
C SER A 90 4.96 -1.80 -2.66
N GLY A 91 5.64 -1.75 -1.50
CA GLY A 91 6.58 -0.69 -1.18
C GLY A 91 7.80 -0.64 -2.11
N ALA A 92 8.39 -1.80 -2.42
CA ALA A 92 9.53 -1.90 -3.34
C ALA A 92 9.16 -1.46 -4.77
N SER A 93 7.99 -1.88 -5.25
CA SER A 93 7.48 -1.47 -6.56
C SER A 93 7.23 0.04 -6.61
N ALA A 94 6.63 0.62 -5.57
CA ALA A 94 6.43 2.06 -5.46
C ALA A 94 7.76 2.83 -5.45
N LEU A 95 8.79 2.30 -4.77
CA LEU A 95 10.13 2.87 -4.76
C LEU A 95 10.73 2.90 -6.17
N ILE A 96 10.70 1.77 -6.89
CA ILE A 96 11.22 1.68 -8.26
C ILE A 96 10.42 2.59 -9.20
N HIS A 97 9.08 2.57 -9.10
CA HIS A 97 8.17 3.41 -9.87
C HIS A 97 8.53 4.91 -9.74
N SER A 98 8.82 5.36 -8.51
CA SER A 98 9.13 6.77 -8.22
C SER A 98 10.50 7.23 -8.70
N ARG A 99 11.45 6.31 -8.92
CA ARG A 99 12.85 6.63 -9.24
C ARG A 99 13.24 6.30 -10.68
N THR A 100 12.52 5.41 -11.34
CA THR A 100 12.89 4.93 -12.67
C THR A 100 12.70 6.01 -13.75
N LYS A 101 13.67 6.08 -14.67
CA LYS A 101 13.58 6.88 -15.90
C LYS A 101 12.93 6.10 -17.06
N SER A 102 12.79 4.78 -16.93
CA SER A 102 12.21 3.91 -17.96
C SER A 102 10.67 3.91 -17.88
N VAL A 103 10.02 4.29 -18.98
CA VAL A 103 8.55 4.29 -19.11
C VAL A 103 7.92 2.91 -18.90
N PRO A 104 8.36 1.82 -19.56
CA PRO A 104 7.76 0.51 -19.36
C PRO A 104 7.96 0.02 -17.91
N LEU A 105 9.13 0.25 -17.32
CA LEU A 105 9.39 -0.14 -15.95
C LEU A 105 8.50 0.65 -14.97
N ARG A 106 8.28 1.95 -15.22
CA ARG A 106 7.37 2.79 -14.42
C ARG A 106 5.94 2.25 -14.47
N ALA A 107 5.45 1.89 -15.65
CA ALA A 107 4.11 1.33 -15.82
C ALA A 107 3.97 -0.02 -15.09
N ALA A 108 4.91 -0.94 -15.33
CA ALA A 108 4.90 -2.27 -14.72
C ALA A 108 4.95 -2.21 -13.19
N THR A 109 5.85 -1.40 -12.62
CA THR A 109 5.98 -1.26 -11.17
C THR A 109 4.83 -0.46 -10.54
N GLY A 110 4.21 0.46 -11.28
CA GLY A 110 2.98 1.11 -10.83
C GLY A 110 1.82 0.11 -10.70
N ALA A 111 1.62 -0.75 -11.70
CA ALA A 111 0.60 -1.79 -11.68
C ALA A 111 0.88 -2.85 -10.59
N LEU A 112 2.12 -3.34 -10.51
CA LEU A 112 2.54 -4.32 -9.51
C LEU A 112 2.37 -3.77 -8.09
N GLY A 113 2.75 -2.50 -7.87
CA GLY A 113 2.60 -1.84 -6.58
C GLY A 113 1.15 -1.77 -6.11
N LEU A 114 0.22 -1.42 -7.00
CA LEU A 114 -1.21 -1.36 -6.69
C LEU A 114 -1.82 -2.74 -6.47
N LEU A 115 -1.55 -3.71 -7.35
CA LEU A 115 -2.10 -5.06 -7.24
C LEU A 115 -1.66 -5.75 -5.94
N THR A 116 -0.39 -5.59 -5.57
CA THR A 116 0.12 -6.14 -4.31
C THR A 116 -0.41 -5.39 -3.09
N ALA A 117 -0.65 -4.07 -3.19
CA ALA A 117 -1.33 -3.32 -2.13
C ALA A 117 -2.76 -3.83 -1.89
N LEU A 118 -3.52 -4.08 -2.97
CA LEU A 118 -4.86 -4.65 -2.92
C LEU A 118 -4.85 -6.08 -2.38
N GLY A 119 -3.88 -6.90 -2.81
CA GLY A 119 -3.68 -8.24 -2.26
C GLY A 119 -3.40 -8.21 -0.75
N ALA A 120 -2.52 -7.33 -0.28
CA ALA A 120 -2.23 -7.16 1.15
C ALA A 120 -3.45 -6.73 1.95
N LEU A 121 -4.30 -5.86 1.38
CA LEU A 121 -5.59 -5.48 1.96
C LEU A 121 -6.53 -6.69 2.07
N LEU A 122 -6.70 -7.45 0.98
CA LEU A 122 -7.53 -8.66 0.96
C LEU A 122 -7.04 -9.70 1.99
N SER A 123 -5.74 -9.99 2.03
CA SER A 123 -5.16 -10.88 3.05
C SER A 123 -5.39 -10.35 4.46
N GLY A 124 -5.41 -9.03 4.64
CA GLY A 124 -5.79 -8.40 5.90
C GLY A 124 -7.24 -8.70 6.32
N VAL A 125 -8.18 -8.67 5.37
CA VAL A 125 -9.58 -9.04 5.61
C VAL A 125 -9.69 -10.52 5.99
N LEU A 126 -8.96 -11.40 5.27
CA LEU A 126 -8.95 -12.84 5.55
C LEU A 126 -8.43 -13.20 6.95
N LEU A 127 -7.54 -12.39 7.53
CA LEU A 127 -7.03 -12.62 8.89
C LEU A 127 -8.03 -12.26 10.02
N VAL A 128 -9.10 -11.56 9.68
CA VAL A 128 -10.13 -11.08 10.63
C VAL A 128 -11.46 -11.82 10.46
N ASN A 129 -11.62 -12.55 9.35
CA ASN A 129 -12.75 -13.44 9.11
C ASN A 129 -12.50 -14.80 9.76
#